data_AF-A0A382LLD3-F1
#
_entry.id   AF-A0A382LLD3-F1
#
_cell.length_a   1.000
_cell.length_b   1.000
_cell.length_c   1.000
_cell.angle_alpha   90.00
_cell.angle_beta   90.00
_cell.angle_gamma   90.00
#
_symmetry.space_group_name_H-M   'P 1'
#
loop_
_entity.id
_entity.type
_entity.pdbx_description
1 polymer ?
#
loop_
_entity_poly.entity_id
_entity_poly.type
_entity_poly.pdbx_seq_one_letter_code
_entity_poly.pdbx_strand_id
1 'polypeptide(L)'
;MTIGPIGNVRPCCMYINTDIIQRYNEHGWREKFDELYEESLTKWLPNCYECKAEEDRGRQSLRQRANEWFDGEEGIQYWDLKLHNTCNLTCVMCNPISSSKWQKLVTELPNEKWLDIVKEDAQKKTGWHKNILPLIMEQLYDTKYLKFTGGEPMLIPHVRKIIKRLYDDGISPAVDLSIITNGTIPIDKEMLKMLLTFKRTELLVSIDGIEDRFEYIRAGANWKEVETNLKEFNKIEKQNRNFSLCILYLPMSINAAQNESAAQWAKNLDIIFSKSVDIYKPEYLTYR
;
A
#
# COMPACT_ATOMS: atom_id res chain seq x y z
N MET A 1 11.10 6.44 0.77
CA MET A 1 10.08 7.50 0.65
C MET A 1 8.70 6.91 0.37
N THR A 2 7.64 7.51 0.91
CA THR A 2 6.24 7.16 0.63
C THR A 2 5.47 8.38 0.18
N ILE A 3 4.74 8.29 -0.94
CA ILE A 3 3.86 9.37 -1.43
C ILE A 3 2.40 8.92 -1.33
N GLY A 4 1.57 9.70 -0.62
CA GLY A 4 0.15 9.39 -0.39
C GLY A 4 -0.79 9.75 -1.57
N PRO A 5 -2.08 9.35 -1.53
CA PRO A 5 -3.04 9.61 -2.61
C PRO A 5 -3.26 11.08 -2.92
N ILE A 6 -3.05 11.95 -1.92
CA ILE A 6 -3.13 13.42 -2.04
C ILE A 6 -1.79 14.05 -2.43
N GLY A 7 -0.71 13.27 -2.53
CA GLY A 7 0.63 13.72 -2.92
C GLY A 7 1.56 14.04 -1.76
N ASN A 8 1.12 13.88 -0.51
CA ASN A 8 1.96 14.14 0.66
C ASN A 8 3.17 13.20 0.72
N VAL A 9 4.36 13.76 0.96
CA VAL A 9 5.63 13.04 0.91
C VAL A 9 6.14 12.73 2.30
N ARG A 10 6.25 11.44 2.64
CA ARG A 10 6.67 10.97 3.96
C ARG A 10 7.99 10.20 3.87
N PRO A 11 8.82 10.20 4.93
CA PRO A 11 10.04 9.37 5.00
C PRO A 11 9.76 7.89 4.68
N CYS A 12 8.74 7.31 5.32
CA CYS A 12 8.31 5.92 5.10
C CYS A 12 6.82 5.74 5.36
N CYS A 13 6.31 4.52 5.17
CA CYS A 13 4.89 4.21 5.32
C CYS A 13 4.41 4.21 6.78
N MET A 14 5.31 3.96 7.74
CA MET A 14 5.04 3.96 9.19
C MET A 14 5.13 5.36 9.82
N TYR A 15 5.56 6.36 9.05
CA TYR A 15 5.58 7.74 9.53
C TYR A 15 4.15 8.25 9.70
N ILE A 16 3.80 8.62 10.93
CA ILE A 16 2.49 9.18 11.27
C ILE A 16 2.35 10.52 10.57
N ASN A 17 1.34 10.67 9.72
CA ASN A 17 1.22 11.82 8.84
C ASN A 17 0.29 12.90 9.41
N THR A 18 0.75 13.61 10.43
CA THR A 18 -0.01 14.69 11.10
C THR A 18 0.54 16.09 10.81
N ASP A 19 1.77 16.18 10.32
CA ASP A 19 2.57 17.41 10.21
C ASP A 19 3.02 17.73 8.78
N ILE A 20 2.91 16.78 7.85
CA ILE A 20 3.35 16.97 6.47
C ILE A 20 2.21 17.51 5.61
N ILE A 21 2.39 18.76 5.17
CA ILE A 21 1.52 19.42 4.19
C ILE A 21 2.16 19.45 2.79
N GLN A 22 3.48 19.27 2.69
CA GLN A 22 4.22 19.34 1.44
C GLN A 22 3.82 18.19 0.53
N ARG A 23 3.63 18.53 -0.75
CA ARG A 23 3.19 17.59 -1.77
C ARG A 23 4.29 17.42 -2.79
N TYR A 24 4.43 16.20 -3.29
CA TYR A 24 5.44 15.86 -4.27
C TYR A 24 5.29 16.77 -5.49
N ASN A 25 6.42 17.29 -5.97
CA ASN A 25 6.49 18.23 -7.10
C ASN A 25 5.87 19.61 -6.84
N GLU A 26 5.62 19.97 -5.57
CA GLU A 26 5.31 21.35 -5.15
C GLU A 26 6.49 21.95 -4.36
N HIS A 27 6.71 23.26 -4.44
CA HIS A 27 7.86 23.91 -3.78
C HIS A 27 7.99 23.53 -2.29
N GLY A 28 9.21 23.21 -1.84
CA GLY A 28 9.49 22.88 -0.43
C GLY A 28 9.39 21.40 -0.08
N TRP A 29 8.90 20.53 -0.99
CA TRP A 29 8.74 19.11 -0.68
C TRP A 29 10.07 18.41 -0.44
N ARG A 30 11.08 18.73 -1.24
CA ARG A 30 12.38 18.06 -1.18
C ARG A 30 13.17 18.55 0.01
N GLU A 31 13.17 19.85 0.23
CA GLU A 31 13.78 20.51 1.38
C GLU A 31 13.24 19.94 2.68
N LYS A 32 11.91 19.79 2.80
CA LYS A 32 11.32 19.19 4.01
C LYS A 32 11.67 17.71 4.16
N PHE A 33 11.71 16.96 3.05
CA PHE A 33 12.09 15.55 3.09
C PHE A 33 13.54 15.36 3.55
N ASP A 34 14.45 16.15 3.00
CA ASP A 34 15.88 16.12 3.34
C ASP A 34 16.11 16.61 4.78
N GLU A 35 15.40 17.65 5.24
CA GLU A 35 15.41 18.08 6.65
C GLU A 35 15.05 16.92 7.61
N LEU A 36 13.97 16.19 7.31
CA LEU A 36 13.55 15.04 8.14
C LEU A 36 14.59 13.91 8.09
N TYR A 37 15.24 13.69 6.94
CA TYR A 37 16.31 12.71 6.83
C TYR A 37 17.50 13.09 7.72
N GLU A 38 18.03 14.31 7.61
CA GLU A 38 19.15 14.80 8.42
C GLU A 38 18.85 14.75 9.91
N GLU A 39 17.64 15.16 10.32
CA GLU A 39 17.22 15.04 11.71
C GLU A 39 17.20 13.59 12.20
N SER A 40 16.74 12.66 11.34
CA SER A 40 16.63 11.24 11.70
C SER A 40 17.97 10.54 11.91
N LEU A 41 19.08 11.13 11.43
CA LEU A 41 20.43 10.57 11.61
C LEU A 41 20.90 10.64 13.08
N THR A 42 20.40 11.62 13.84
CA THR A 42 20.88 11.90 15.20
C THR A 42 19.82 11.74 16.27
N LYS A 43 18.53 11.80 15.91
CA LYS A 43 17.42 11.70 16.86
C LYS A 43 16.22 10.97 16.29
N TRP A 44 15.36 10.48 17.17
CA TRP A 44 14.05 9.97 16.79
C TRP A 44 13.13 11.13 16.40
N LEU A 45 12.57 11.05 15.19
CA LEU A 45 11.45 11.91 14.80
C LEU A 45 10.21 11.50 15.61
N PRO A 46 9.42 12.44 16.16
CA PRO A 46 8.22 12.12 16.95
C PRO A 46 7.24 11.19 16.22
N ASN A 47 7.13 11.36 14.91
CA ASN A 47 6.19 10.62 14.06
C ASN A 47 6.72 9.24 13.61
N CYS A 48 7.95 8.87 14.00
CA CYS A 48 8.51 7.52 13.87
C CYS A 48 8.23 6.64 15.10
N TYR A 49 7.25 7.03 15.93
CA TYR A 49 6.92 6.38 17.21
C TYR A 49 6.75 4.86 17.11
N GLU A 50 6.08 4.35 16.07
CA GLU A 50 5.86 2.90 15.92
C GLU A 50 7.18 2.12 15.83
N CYS A 51 8.15 2.61 15.04
CA CYS A 51 9.46 1.99 14.96
C CYS A 51 10.23 2.09 16.29
N LYS A 52 10.15 3.25 16.96
CA LYS A 52 10.77 3.44 18.28
C LYS A 52 10.19 2.45 19.30
N ALA A 53 8.88 2.30 19.33
CA ALA A 53 8.19 1.44 20.27
C ALA A 53 8.51 -0.05 20.06
N GLU A 54 8.68 -0.50 18.80
CA GLU A 54 9.13 -1.87 18.52
C GLU A 54 10.58 -2.08 18.96
N GLU A 55 11.49 -1.14 18.67
CA GLU A 55 12.90 -1.23 19.05
C GLU A 55 13.12 -1.18 20.57
N ASP A 56 12.38 -0.32 21.29
CA ASP A 56 12.40 -0.25 22.76
C ASP A 56 11.95 -1.57 23.42
N ARG A 57 11.17 -2.39 22.70
CA ARG A 57 10.75 -3.74 23.12
C ARG A 57 11.71 -4.84 22.68
N GLY A 58 12.85 -4.49 22.08
CA GLY A 58 13.83 -5.44 21.55
C GLY A 58 13.39 -6.14 20.27
N ARG A 59 12.42 -5.58 19.52
CA ARG A 59 11.99 -6.12 18.22
C ARG A 59 12.62 -5.35 17.07
N GLN A 60 12.78 -6.01 15.92
CA GLN A 60 13.29 -5.37 14.71
C GLN A 60 12.21 -4.50 14.07
N SER A 61 12.48 -3.21 13.89
CA SER A 61 11.54 -2.27 13.24
C SER A 61 11.65 -2.27 11.72
N LEU A 62 10.74 -1.56 11.04
CA LEU A 62 10.90 -1.27 9.61
C LEU A 62 12.15 -0.41 9.35
N ARG A 63 12.50 0.51 10.27
CA ARG A 63 13.67 1.38 10.14
C ARG A 63 14.97 0.58 10.12
N GLN A 64 15.15 -0.34 11.08
CA GLN A 64 16.34 -1.20 11.13
C GLN A 64 16.45 -2.08 9.87
N ARG A 65 15.34 -2.71 9.46
CA ARG A 65 15.31 -3.51 8.22
C ARG A 65 15.65 -2.69 6.98
N ALA A 66 15.10 -1.48 6.86
CA ALA A 66 15.40 -0.61 5.73
C ALA A 66 16.88 -0.20 5.69
N ASN A 67 17.48 0.11 6.85
CA ASN A 67 18.91 0.41 6.92
C ASN A 67 19.78 -0.79 6.49
N GLU A 68 19.38 -2.01 6.85
CA GLU A 68 20.07 -3.24 6.39
C GLU A 68 19.88 -3.48 4.88
N TRP A 69 18.68 -3.24 4.34
CA TRP A 69 18.37 -3.48 2.92
C TRP A 69 19.06 -2.50 1.97
N PHE A 70 19.31 -1.28 2.43
CA PHE A 70 19.87 -0.20 1.62
C PHE A 70 21.22 0.28 2.15
N ASP A 71 21.94 -0.58 2.89
CA ASP A 71 23.28 -0.27 3.38
C ASP A 71 24.22 0.01 2.20
N GLY A 72 24.94 1.14 2.28
CA GLY A 72 25.85 1.60 1.22
C GLY A 72 25.18 2.11 -0.06
N GLU A 73 23.85 2.17 -0.13
CA GLU A 73 23.15 2.75 -1.27
C GLU A 73 22.97 4.27 -1.12
N GLU A 74 23.01 5.00 -2.24
CA GLU A 74 22.82 6.46 -2.28
C GLU A 74 21.45 6.83 -2.86
N GLY A 75 20.94 8.00 -2.50
CA GLY A 75 19.67 8.52 -3.02
C GLY A 75 18.43 7.75 -2.55
N ILE A 76 17.32 7.92 -3.28
CA ILE A 76 16.03 7.32 -2.89
C ILE A 76 15.89 5.95 -3.54
N GLN A 77 16.17 4.90 -2.76
CA GLN A 77 16.12 3.50 -3.22
C GLN A 77 14.78 2.79 -2.99
N TYR A 78 13.90 3.38 -2.19
CA TYR A 78 12.60 2.81 -1.85
C TYR A 78 11.48 3.80 -2.15
N TRP A 79 10.56 3.37 -3.02
CA TRP A 79 9.42 4.15 -3.46
C TRP A 79 8.11 3.44 -3.14
N ASP A 80 7.33 3.96 -2.19
CA ASP A 80 5.94 3.52 -1.96
C ASP A 80 4.98 4.56 -2.52
N LEU A 81 4.42 4.23 -3.69
CA LEU A 81 3.62 5.12 -4.51
C LEU A 81 2.12 4.81 -4.36
N LYS A 82 1.39 5.77 -3.78
CA LYS A 82 -0.08 5.82 -3.79
C LYS A 82 -0.52 6.86 -4.80
N LEU A 83 -0.56 6.47 -6.08
CA LEU A 83 -0.80 7.40 -7.19
C LEU A 83 -2.21 7.99 -7.19
N HIS A 84 -3.22 7.19 -6.84
CA HIS A 84 -4.61 7.63 -6.79
C HIS A 84 -5.39 6.84 -5.73
N ASN A 85 -6.56 7.37 -5.35
CA ASN A 85 -7.53 6.64 -4.53
C ASN A 85 -8.49 5.76 -5.34
N THR A 86 -8.27 5.55 -6.65
CA THR A 86 -9.20 4.77 -7.49
C THR A 86 -9.31 3.37 -6.92
N CYS A 87 -10.46 3.01 -6.40
CA CYS A 87 -10.74 1.75 -5.74
C CYS A 87 -12.21 1.37 -5.98
N ASN A 88 -12.49 0.08 -6.02
CA ASN A 88 -13.82 -0.48 -6.22
C ASN A 88 -14.55 -0.84 -4.92
N LEU A 89 -13.91 -0.67 -3.75
CA LEU A 89 -14.45 -1.12 -2.46
C LEU A 89 -14.63 0.02 -1.45
N THR A 90 -15.55 -0.16 -0.50
CA THR A 90 -15.73 0.71 0.67
C THR A 90 -15.39 -0.04 1.95
N CYS A 91 -14.11 -0.45 2.09
CA CYS A 91 -13.70 -1.25 3.23
C CYS A 91 -13.89 -0.49 4.55
N VAL A 92 -14.30 -1.17 5.62
CA VAL A 92 -14.67 -0.54 6.91
C VAL A 92 -13.54 0.25 7.55
N MET A 93 -12.29 -0.13 7.29
CA MET A 93 -11.08 0.53 7.80
C MET A 93 -10.54 1.62 6.87
N CYS A 94 -11.19 1.89 5.75
CA CYS A 94 -10.77 2.90 4.78
C CYS A 94 -11.60 4.18 4.92
N ASN A 95 -11.16 5.23 4.21
CA ASN A 95 -11.80 6.54 4.18
C ASN A 95 -11.82 7.08 2.72
N PRO A 96 -12.37 8.28 2.48
CA PRO A 96 -12.41 8.89 1.15
C PRO A 96 -11.05 9.12 0.48
N ILE A 97 -9.98 9.35 1.25
CA ILE A 97 -8.62 9.49 0.69
C ILE A 97 -8.11 8.15 0.15
N SER A 98 -8.52 7.02 0.75
CA SER A 98 -8.04 5.69 0.36
C SER A 98 -8.93 5.01 -0.69
N SER A 99 -10.19 5.45 -0.87
CA SER A 99 -11.08 4.86 -1.87
C SER A 99 -12.01 5.88 -2.54
N SER A 100 -12.01 5.88 -3.87
CA SER A 100 -12.93 6.66 -4.69
C SER A 100 -14.40 6.26 -4.48
N LYS A 101 -14.68 5.01 -4.09
CA LYS A 101 -16.05 4.59 -3.74
C LYS A 101 -16.49 5.18 -2.40
N TRP A 102 -15.58 5.26 -1.42
CA TRP A 102 -15.84 5.97 -0.17
C TRP A 102 -16.07 7.47 -0.42
N GLN A 103 -15.21 8.10 -1.23
CA GLN A 103 -15.35 9.50 -1.61
C GLN A 103 -16.69 9.78 -2.29
N LYS A 104 -17.09 8.92 -3.23
CA LYS A 104 -18.38 9.01 -3.90
C LYS A 104 -19.54 8.86 -2.92
N LEU A 105 -19.51 7.84 -2.05
CA LEU A 105 -20.56 7.58 -1.05
C LEU A 105 -20.81 8.80 -0.15
N VAL A 106 -19.75 9.41 0.39
CA VAL A 106 -19.86 10.58 1.27
C VAL A 106 -20.39 11.80 0.50
N THR A 107 -19.96 11.98 -0.75
CA THR A 107 -20.37 13.13 -1.58
C THR A 107 -21.83 13.02 -2.03
N GLU A 108 -22.32 11.82 -2.32
CA GLU A 108 -23.70 11.57 -2.76
C GLU A 108 -24.71 11.55 -1.59
N LEU A 109 -24.24 11.40 -0.36
CA LEU A 109 -25.07 11.37 0.85
C LEU A 109 -24.68 12.51 1.83
N PRO A 110 -24.81 13.79 1.43
CA PRO A 110 -24.32 14.91 2.24
C PRO A 110 -25.11 15.12 3.55
N ASN A 111 -26.35 14.62 3.61
CA ASN A 111 -27.24 14.76 4.78
C ASN A 111 -27.05 13.66 5.83
N GLU A 112 -26.26 12.62 5.53
CA GLU A 112 -25.91 11.59 6.51
C GLU A 112 -25.00 12.16 7.60
N LYS A 113 -25.03 11.52 8.77
CA LYS A 113 -24.26 11.93 9.95
C LYS A 113 -22.80 11.49 9.87
N TRP A 114 -22.10 11.90 8.81
CA TRP A 114 -20.66 11.69 8.69
C TRP A 114 -19.89 12.49 9.74
N LEU A 115 -18.82 11.91 10.27
CA LEU A 115 -17.82 12.65 11.06
C LEU A 115 -17.18 13.74 10.19
N ASP A 116 -16.81 14.87 10.80
CA ASP A 116 -16.26 16.01 10.06
C ASP A 116 -14.97 15.66 9.32
N ILE A 117 -14.08 14.86 9.94
CA ILE A 117 -12.86 14.37 9.29
C ILE A 117 -13.16 13.56 8.01
N VAL A 118 -14.26 12.80 7.97
CA VAL A 118 -14.66 12.02 6.80
C VAL A 118 -15.17 12.95 5.69
N LYS A 119 -15.92 14.01 6.06
CA LYS A 119 -16.37 15.04 5.10
C LYS A 119 -15.19 15.80 4.51
N GLU A 120 -14.24 16.21 5.36
CA GLU A 120 -13.00 16.88 4.94
C GLU A 120 -12.18 16.00 3.99
N ASP A 121 -12.02 14.72 4.32
CA ASP A 121 -11.32 13.75 3.48
C ASP A 121 -11.98 13.60 2.10
N ALA A 122 -13.32 13.65 2.02
CA ALA A 122 -14.04 13.56 0.76
C ALA A 122 -13.81 14.76 -0.16
N GLN A 123 -13.47 15.93 0.38
CA GLN A 123 -13.15 17.13 -0.40
C GLN A 123 -11.71 17.17 -0.92
N LYS A 124 -10.81 16.29 -0.43
CA LYS A 124 -9.40 16.30 -0.84
C LYS A 124 -9.24 15.79 -2.26
N LYS A 125 -8.42 16.50 -3.04
CA LYS A 125 -8.05 16.12 -4.42
C LYS A 125 -6.95 15.07 -4.39
N THR A 126 -7.16 13.97 -5.10
CA THR A 126 -6.18 12.90 -5.31
C THR A 126 -5.66 12.91 -6.75
N GLY A 127 -4.66 12.08 -7.05
CA GLY A 127 -4.15 11.96 -8.43
C GLY A 127 -3.20 13.09 -8.81
N TRP A 128 -2.25 13.38 -7.92
CA TRP A 128 -1.19 14.39 -8.08
C TRP A 128 -0.23 14.09 -9.25
N HIS A 129 -0.27 12.88 -9.80
CA HIS A 129 0.71 12.35 -10.75
C HIS A 129 0.42 12.59 -12.23
N LYS A 130 -0.66 13.30 -12.59
CA LYS A 130 -1.14 13.38 -14.00
C LYS A 130 -0.10 13.90 -15.00
N ASN A 131 0.83 14.76 -14.57
CA ASN A 131 1.88 15.34 -15.42
C ASN A 131 3.31 14.98 -14.98
N ILE A 132 3.48 14.12 -13.97
CA ILE A 132 4.80 13.88 -13.36
C ILE A 132 5.49 12.64 -13.90
N LEU A 133 4.81 11.82 -14.72
CA LEU A 133 5.35 10.52 -15.14
C LEU A 133 6.79 10.63 -15.67
N PRO A 134 7.15 11.61 -16.53
CA PRO A 134 8.55 11.76 -16.94
C PRO A 134 9.50 11.98 -15.75
N LEU A 135 9.18 12.93 -14.87
CA LEU A 135 9.98 13.28 -13.69
C LEU A 135 10.14 12.10 -12.72
N ILE A 136 9.05 11.36 -12.45
CA ILE A 136 9.13 10.22 -11.54
C ILE A 136 9.90 9.07 -12.19
N MET A 137 9.81 8.87 -13.51
CA MET A 137 10.56 7.81 -14.19
C MET A 137 12.08 8.04 -14.11
N GLU A 138 12.55 9.29 -14.27
CA GLU A 138 13.98 9.62 -14.10
C GLU A 138 14.50 9.19 -12.73
N GLN A 139 13.69 9.34 -11.68
CA GLN A 139 14.06 8.98 -10.31
C GLN A 139 13.87 7.48 -10.01
N LEU A 140 13.00 6.80 -10.76
CA LEU A 140 12.75 5.38 -10.60
C LEU A 140 13.78 4.50 -11.34
N TYR A 141 14.59 5.03 -12.25
CA TYR A 141 15.59 4.23 -12.96
C TYR A 141 16.69 3.68 -12.04
N ASP A 142 17.01 4.39 -10.97
CA ASP A 142 18.01 3.95 -9.99
C ASP A 142 17.39 3.26 -8.76
N THR A 143 16.09 2.99 -8.75
CA THR A 143 15.42 2.38 -7.58
C THR A 143 15.77 0.91 -7.41
N LYS A 144 16.01 0.46 -6.16
CA LYS A 144 16.03 -0.97 -5.84
C LYS A 144 14.66 -1.54 -5.53
N TYR A 145 13.77 -0.74 -4.93
CA TYR A 145 12.48 -1.24 -4.44
C TYR A 145 11.34 -0.29 -4.81
N LEU A 146 10.37 -0.83 -5.56
CA LEU A 146 9.17 -0.12 -5.97
C LEU A 146 7.94 -0.80 -5.40
N LYS A 147 7.12 -0.04 -4.70
CA LYS A 147 5.89 -0.51 -4.09
C LYS A 147 4.70 0.30 -4.59
N PHE A 148 3.66 -0.39 -5.04
CA PHE A 148 2.37 0.22 -5.32
C PHE A 148 1.36 -0.14 -4.24
N THR A 149 0.81 0.90 -3.62
CA THR A 149 -0.34 0.83 -2.69
C THR A 149 -1.33 1.94 -3.05
N GLY A 150 -2.34 2.20 -2.22
CA GLY A 150 -3.29 3.31 -2.42
C GLY A 150 -4.70 2.77 -2.51
N GLY A 151 -5.47 3.22 -3.50
CA GLY A 151 -6.77 2.63 -3.82
C GLY A 151 -6.67 1.15 -4.17
N GLU A 152 -6.96 0.80 -5.41
CA GLU A 152 -6.67 -0.52 -5.98
C GLU A 152 -5.63 -0.33 -7.09
N PRO A 153 -4.34 -0.64 -6.86
CA PRO A 153 -3.29 -0.47 -7.85
C PRO A 153 -3.61 -1.09 -9.21
N MET A 154 -4.30 -2.23 -9.23
CA MET A 154 -4.68 -2.92 -10.47
C MET A 154 -5.74 -2.16 -11.29
N LEU A 155 -6.46 -1.20 -10.68
CA LEU A 155 -7.41 -0.30 -11.35
C LEU A 155 -6.82 1.05 -11.74
N ILE A 156 -5.60 1.37 -11.29
CA ILE A 156 -4.97 2.68 -11.55
C ILE A 156 -4.12 2.58 -12.83
N PRO A 157 -4.49 3.22 -13.95
CA PRO A 157 -3.80 3.03 -15.24
C PRO A 157 -2.32 3.42 -15.21
N HIS A 158 -1.95 4.34 -14.32
CA HIS A 158 -0.57 4.82 -14.20
C HIS A 158 0.36 3.79 -13.55
N VAL A 159 -0.17 2.87 -12.73
CA VAL A 159 0.60 1.73 -12.19
C VAL A 159 1.08 0.87 -13.35
N ARG A 160 0.17 0.47 -14.24
CA ARG A 160 0.51 -0.29 -15.46
C ARG A 160 1.48 0.48 -16.36
N LYS A 161 1.31 1.79 -16.53
CA LYS A 161 2.23 2.61 -17.35
C LYS A 161 3.66 2.62 -16.80
N ILE A 162 3.83 2.75 -15.48
CA ILE A 162 5.16 2.73 -14.85
C ILE A 162 5.79 1.35 -14.99
N ILE A 163 5.04 0.28 -14.68
CA ILE A 163 5.50 -1.10 -14.83
C ILE A 163 5.92 -1.39 -16.27
N LYS A 164 5.10 -0.97 -17.24
CA LYS A 164 5.41 -1.12 -18.67
C LYS A 164 6.67 -0.36 -19.06
N ARG A 165 6.86 0.86 -18.56
CA ARG A 165 8.05 1.65 -18.89
C ARG A 165 9.32 1.03 -18.32
N LEU A 166 9.30 0.55 -17.07
CA LEU A 166 10.44 -0.17 -16.48
C LEU A 166 10.76 -1.47 -17.23
N TYR A 167 9.74 -2.16 -17.74
CA TYR A 167 9.90 -3.33 -18.60
C TYR A 167 10.48 -2.96 -19.98
N ASP A 168 9.91 -1.98 -20.68
CA ASP A 168 10.32 -1.56 -22.03
C ASP A 168 11.77 -1.03 -22.04
N ASP A 169 12.16 -0.31 -20.97
CA ASP A 169 13.49 0.29 -20.84
C ASP A 169 14.54 -0.69 -20.28
N GLY A 170 14.15 -1.95 -19.99
CA GLY A 170 15.08 -2.99 -19.49
C GLY A 170 15.54 -2.80 -18.05
N ILE A 171 14.81 -2.02 -17.25
CA ILE A 171 15.16 -1.67 -15.85
C ILE A 171 14.57 -2.68 -14.86
N SER A 172 13.42 -3.29 -15.17
CA SER A 172 12.74 -4.23 -14.27
C SER A 172 13.63 -5.32 -13.66
N PRO A 173 14.63 -5.93 -14.34
CA PRO A 173 15.48 -6.96 -13.73
C PRO A 173 16.33 -6.50 -12.54
N ALA A 174 16.48 -5.18 -12.34
CA ALA A 174 17.20 -4.59 -11.20
C ALA A 174 16.28 -4.21 -10.03
N VAL A 175 14.95 -4.30 -10.20
CA VAL A 175 13.96 -3.75 -9.26
C VAL A 175 13.18 -4.87 -8.56
N ASP A 176 13.11 -4.79 -7.24
CA ASP A 176 12.15 -5.52 -6.42
C ASP A 176 10.79 -4.77 -6.47
N LEU A 177 9.74 -5.41 -7.00
CA LEU A 177 8.41 -4.86 -7.14
C LEU A 177 7.45 -5.46 -6.11
N SER A 178 6.69 -4.62 -5.42
CA SER A 178 5.65 -5.03 -4.48
C SER A 178 4.32 -4.36 -4.83
N ILE A 179 3.24 -5.13 -4.92
CA ILE A 179 1.89 -4.62 -5.20
C ILE A 179 0.95 -5.10 -4.09
N ILE A 180 0.34 -4.15 -3.36
CA ILE A 180 -0.74 -4.46 -2.43
C ILE A 180 -2.07 -4.29 -3.15
N THR A 181 -2.81 -5.38 -3.31
CA THR A 181 -4.12 -5.41 -3.96
C THR A 181 -5.21 -5.91 -3.01
N ASN A 182 -6.46 -5.54 -3.28
CA ASN A 182 -7.64 -6.10 -2.63
C ASN A 182 -8.10 -7.45 -3.23
N GLY A 183 -7.43 -7.92 -4.30
CA GLY A 183 -7.65 -9.23 -4.91
C GLY A 183 -8.84 -9.31 -5.87
N THR A 184 -9.54 -8.21 -6.15
CA THR A 184 -10.72 -8.23 -7.03
C THR A 184 -10.39 -8.22 -8.52
N ILE A 185 -9.18 -7.81 -8.89
CA ILE A 185 -8.77 -7.69 -10.29
C ILE A 185 -7.80 -8.82 -10.66
N PRO A 186 -8.11 -9.64 -11.68
CA PRO A 186 -7.20 -10.67 -12.14
C PRO A 186 -5.95 -10.06 -12.81
N ILE A 187 -4.85 -10.81 -12.83
CA ILE A 187 -3.65 -10.46 -13.57
C ILE A 187 -3.81 -10.98 -15.01
N ASP A 188 -3.93 -10.08 -15.97
CA ASP A 188 -3.93 -10.46 -17.39
C ASP A 188 -2.54 -10.87 -17.90
N LYS A 189 -2.51 -11.47 -19.10
CA LYS A 189 -1.28 -12.01 -19.71
C LYS A 189 -0.20 -10.95 -19.93
N GLU A 190 -0.57 -9.71 -20.29
CA GLU A 190 0.40 -8.65 -20.53
C GLU A 190 1.03 -8.19 -19.21
N MET A 191 0.20 -7.97 -18.19
CA MET A 191 0.65 -7.63 -16.84
C MET A 191 1.55 -8.72 -16.30
N LEU A 192 1.14 -10.00 -16.38
CA LEU A 192 1.95 -11.13 -15.93
C LEU A 192 3.31 -11.16 -16.63
N LYS A 193 3.35 -11.00 -17.95
CA LYS A 193 4.60 -10.94 -18.71
C LYS A 193 5.55 -9.86 -18.16
N MET A 194 5.03 -8.66 -17.86
CA MET A 194 5.85 -7.58 -17.30
C MET A 194 6.30 -7.89 -15.87
N LEU A 195 5.39 -8.35 -15.01
CA LEU A 195 5.69 -8.70 -13.61
C LEU A 195 6.80 -9.76 -13.49
N LEU A 196 6.83 -10.73 -14.40
CA LEU A 196 7.85 -11.79 -14.40
C LEU A 196 9.25 -11.34 -14.85
N THR A 197 9.41 -10.09 -15.31
CA THR A 197 10.75 -9.54 -15.62
C THR A 197 11.41 -8.83 -14.45
N PHE A 198 10.66 -8.53 -13.39
CA PHE A 198 11.23 -7.90 -12.20
C PHE A 198 12.18 -8.86 -11.48
N LYS A 199 13.20 -8.30 -10.81
CA LYS A 199 14.13 -9.06 -9.97
C LYS A 199 13.36 -10.01 -9.03
N ARG A 200 12.31 -9.46 -8.42
CA ARG A 200 11.28 -10.17 -7.67
C ARG A 200 9.99 -9.37 -7.75
N THR A 201 8.87 -10.05 -7.91
CA THR A 201 7.53 -9.50 -7.76
C THR A 201 6.87 -10.11 -6.53
N GLU A 202 6.44 -9.27 -5.61
CA GLU A 202 5.65 -9.64 -4.45
C GLU A 202 4.21 -9.13 -4.62
N LEU A 203 3.26 -10.06 -4.71
CA LEU A 203 1.84 -9.74 -4.70
C LEU A 203 1.28 -9.96 -3.29
N LEU A 204 0.85 -8.86 -2.67
CA LEU A 204 0.32 -8.82 -1.33
C LEU A 204 -1.19 -8.63 -1.41
N VAL A 205 -1.98 -9.64 -1.08
CA VAL A 205 -3.44 -9.60 -1.20
C VAL A 205 -4.05 -9.34 0.17
N SER A 206 -4.83 -8.28 0.29
CA SER A 206 -5.44 -7.91 1.56
C SER A 206 -6.72 -8.71 1.82
N ILE A 207 -6.65 -9.69 2.72
CA ILE A 207 -7.77 -10.55 3.12
C ILE A 207 -7.98 -10.42 4.62
N ASP A 208 -9.04 -9.73 5.02
CA ASP A 208 -9.32 -9.39 6.43
C ASP A 208 -10.44 -10.22 7.05
N GLY A 209 -10.84 -11.29 6.38
CA GLY A 209 -11.94 -12.18 6.73
C GLY A 209 -12.12 -13.20 5.61
N ILE A 210 -12.91 -14.23 5.87
CA ILE A 210 -13.30 -15.21 4.85
C ILE A 210 -14.82 -15.22 4.69
N GLU A 211 -15.28 -15.55 3.49
CA GLU A 211 -16.71 -15.66 3.14
C GLU A 211 -17.45 -14.34 3.46
N ASP A 212 -18.62 -14.43 4.09
CA ASP A 212 -19.47 -13.26 4.39
C ASP A 212 -18.74 -12.20 5.23
N ARG A 213 -17.76 -12.59 6.05
CA ARG A 213 -16.97 -11.63 6.84
C ARG A 213 -16.08 -10.78 5.93
N PHE A 214 -15.50 -11.38 4.89
CA PHE A 214 -14.73 -10.64 3.91
C PHE A 214 -15.60 -9.60 3.21
N GLU A 215 -16.78 -10.01 2.73
CA GLU A 215 -17.70 -9.14 2.00
C GLU A 215 -18.25 -8.02 2.89
N TYR A 216 -18.49 -8.31 4.17
CA TYR A 216 -18.86 -7.27 5.15
C TYR A 216 -17.74 -6.25 5.33
N ILE A 217 -16.51 -6.71 5.59
CA ILE A 217 -15.37 -5.84 5.89
C ILE A 217 -14.94 -5.05 4.66
N ARG A 218 -15.01 -5.67 3.49
CA ARG A 218 -14.56 -5.15 2.19
C ARG A 218 -15.76 -4.97 1.27
N ALA A 219 -16.72 -4.19 1.74
CA ALA A 219 -17.99 -3.94 1.05
C ALA A 219 -17.78 -3.56 -0.44
N GLY A 220 -18.55 -4.22 -1.30
CA GLY A 220 -18.44 -4.14 -2.76
C GLY A 220 -17.62 -5.27 -3.39
N ALA A 221 -16.97 -6.12 -2.60
CA ALA A 221 -16.26 -7.30 -3.10
C ALA A 221 -17.17 -8.54 -3.15
N ASN A 222 -16.81 -9.49 -4.00
CA ASN A 222 -17.40 -10.83 -4.03
C ASN A 222 -16.34 -11.85 -3.61
N TRP A 223 -16.59 -12.61 -2.55
CA TRP A 223 -15.63 -13.55 -1.99
C TRP A 223 -15.23 -14.64 -2.97
N LYS A 224 -16.19 -15.18 -3.74
CA LYS A 224 -15.91 -16.26 -4.68
C LYS A 224 -15.01 -15.80 -5.82
N GLU A 225 -15.20 -14.57 -6.31
CA GLU A 225 -14.32 -13.96 -7.31
C GLU A 225 -12.91 -13.73 -6.76
N VAL A 226 -12.79 -13.17 -5.56
CA VAL A 226 -11.48 -12.96 -4.90
C VAL A 226 -10.77 -14.28 -4.63
N GLU A 227 -11.49 -15.30 -4.15
CA GLU A 227 -10.92 -16.63 -3.91
C GLU A 227 -10.46 -17.28 -5.23
N THR A 228 -11.20 -17.08 -6.31
CA THR A 228 -10.80 -17.55 -7.65
C THR A 228 -9.51 -16.88 -8.11
N ASN A 229 -9.43 -15.55 -7.97
CA ASN A 229 -8.22 -14.80 -8.31
C ASN A 229 -7.02 -15.24 -7.45
N LEU A 230 -7.20 -15.44 -6.15
CA LEU A 230 -6.17 -15.95 -5.25
C LEU A 230 -5.63 -17.31 -5.68
N LYS A 231 -6.50 -18.24 -6.10
CA LYS A 231 -6.09 -19.55 -6.63
C LYS A 231 -5.25 -19.41 -7.90
N GLU A 232 -5.60 -18.46 -8.79
CA GLU A 232 -4.78 -18.17 -9.98
C GLU A 232 -3.44 -17.52 -9.62
N PHE A 233 -3.40 -16.60 -8.66
CA PHE A 233 -2.15 -16.00 -8.18
C PHE A 233 -1.20 -17.04 -7.57
N ASN A 234 -1.75 -17.99 -6.82
CA ASN A 234 -0.98 -19.09 -6.23
C ASN A 234 -0.41 -20.03 -7.30
N LYS A 235 -1.18 -20.30 -8.38
CA LYS A 235 -0.63 -21.03 -9.53
C LYS A 235 0.55 -20.30 -10.17
N ILE A 236 0.45 -18.97 -10.31
CA ILE A 236 1.54 -18.13 -10.85
C ILE A 236 2.79 -18.24 -9.96
N GLU A 237 2.67 -18.08 -8.65
CA GLU A 237 3.78 -18.24 -7.70
C GLU A 237 4.46 -19.61 -7.85
N LYS A 238 3.67 -20.70 -7.85
CA LYS A 238 4.20 -22.07 -7.98
C LYS A 238 4.94 -22.34 -9.29
N GLN A 239 4.63 -21.57 -10.33
CA GLN A 239 5.25 -21.71 -11.65
C GLN A 239 6.46 -20.77 -11.85
N ASN A 240 6.63 -19.75 -11.01
CA ASN A 240 7.59 -18.68 -11.25
C ASN A 240 8.37 -18.31 -9.97
N ARG A 241 9.66 -18.65 -9.94
CA ARG A 241 10.52 -18.47 -8.75
C ARG A 241 10.72 -17.02 -8.31
N ASN A 242 10.54 -16.05 -9.21
CA ASN A 242 10.66 -14.64 -8.90
C ASN A 242 9.32 -13.98 -8.55
N PHE A 243 8.25 -14.76 -8.40
CA PHE A 243 6.94 -14.27 -8.00
C PHE A 243 6.57 -14.87 -6.65
N SER A 244 6.19 -14.04 -5.68
CA SER A 244 5.70 -14.48 -4.37
C SER A 244 4.31 -13.93 -4.08
N LEU A 245 3.47 -14.75 -3.46
CA LEU A 245 2.12 -14.40 -3.04
C LEU A 245 2.04 -14.42 -1.51
N CYS A 246 1.52 -13.34 -0.93
CA CYS A 246 1.27 -13.29 0.50
C CYS A 246 -0.10 -12.66 0.78
N ILE A 247 -0.82 -13.26 1.71
CA ILE A 247 -2.05 -12.71 2.27
C ILE A 247 -1.67 -11.77 3.41
N LEU A 248 -2.13 -10.53 3.32
CA LEU A 248 -2.08 -9.54 4.39
C LEU A 248 -3.40 -9.53 5.14
N TYR A 249 -3.34 -9.85 6.43
CA TYR A 249 -4.49 -9.84 7.33
C TYR A 249 -4.34 -8.72 8.37
N LEU A 250 -5.30 -7.80 8.39
CA LEU A 250 -5.35 -6.71 9.36
C LEU A 250 -6.23 -7.09 10.55
N PRO A 251 -5.68 -7.27 11.77
CA PRO A 251 -6.48 -7.58 12.94
C PRO A 251 -7.41 -6.41 13.29
N MET A 252 -8.69 -6.72 13.47
CA MET A 252 -9.73 -5.79 13.90
C MET A 252 -10.66 -6.51 14.88
N SER A 253 -11.42 -5.76 15.69
CA SER A 253 -12.43 -6.35 16.56
C SER A 253 -13.43 -7.21 15.77
N ILE A 254 -13.77 -6.78 14.56
CA ILE A 254 -14.78 -7.43 13.72
C ILE A 254 -14.37 -8.77 13.11
N ASN A 255 -13.07 -9.01 12.94
CA ASN A 255 -12.55 -10.26 12.39
C ASN A 255 -11.83 -11.12 13.44
N ALA A 256 -11.77 -10.68 14.70
CA ALA A 256 -11.06 -11.36 15.76
C ALA A 256 -11.44 -12.85 15.91
N ALA A 257 -12.73 -13.18 15.76
CA ALA A 257 -13.24 -14.55 15.83
C ALA A 257 -12.80 -15.45 14.65
N GLN A 258 -12.33 -14.87 13.53
CA GLN A 258 -11.83 -15.58 12.36
C GLN A 258 -10.30 -15.58 12.26
N ASN A 259 -9.56 -15.09 13.27
CA ASN A 259 -8.10 -15.04 13.22
C ASN A 259 -7.47 -16.41 12.88
N GLU A 260 -7.80 -17.45 13.65
CA GLU A 260 -7.24 -18.79 13.48
C GLU A 260 -7.79 -19.48 12.23
N SER A 261 -9.09 -19.32 11.96
CA SER A 261 -9.70 -19.95 10.79
C SER A 261 -9.22 -19.34 9.47
N ALA A 262 -8.97 -18.04 9.41
CA ALA A 262 -8.38 -17.38 8.24
C ALA A 262 -6.93 -17.82 8.01
N ALA A 263 -6.12 -17.91 9.07
CA ALA A 263 -4.75 -18.43 8.96
C ALA A 263 -4.73 -19.89 8.50
N GLN A 264 -5.60 -20.73 9.05
CA GLN A 264 -5.72 -22.13 8.63
C GLN A 264 -6.24 -22.26 7.19
N TRP A 265 -7.18 -21.41 6.77
CA TRP A 265 -7.66 -21.36 5.38
C TRP A 265 -6.52 -21.01 4.42
N ALA A 266 -5.72 -19.98 4.71
CA ALA A 266 -4.56 -19.62 3.90
C ALA A 266 -3.52 -20.75 3.84
N LYS A 267 -3.27 -21.42 4.97
CA LYS A 267 -2.40 -22.60 5.04
C LYS A 267 -2.90 -23.76 4.18
N ASN A 268 -4.21 -24.01 4.15
CA ASN A 268 -4.80 -25.05 3.30
C ASN A 268 -4.65 -24.73 1.80
N LEU A 269 -4.58 -23.46 1.44
CA LEU A 269 -4.27 -23.01 0.08
C LEU A 269 -2.77 -23.00 -0.21
N ASP A 270 -1.90 -23.29 0.78
CA ASP A 270 -0.45 -23.21 0.63
C ASP A 270 0.00 -21.80 0.23
N ILE A 271 -0.58 -20.78 0.88
CA ILE A 271 -0.26 -19.36 0.67
C ILE A 271 0.30 -18.77 1.98
N ILE A 272 1.36 -17.97 1.88
CA ILE A 272 1.95 -17.27 3.03
C ILE A 272 0.92 -16.32 3.64
N PHE A 273 0.73 -16.40 4.95
CA PHE A 273 -0.20 -15.54 5.71
C PHE A 273 0.57 -14.65 6.67
N SER A 274 0.51 -13.33 6.43
CA SER A 274 1.13 -12.32 7.28
C SER A 274 0.06 -11.51 8.01
N LYS A 275 0.12 -11.57 9.34
CA LYS A 275 -0.77 -10.82 10.23
C LYS A 275 -0.06 -9.56 10.71
N SER A 276 -0.71 -8.40 10.57
CA SER A 276 -0.19 -7.17 11.18
C SER A 276 -0.15 -7.31 12.71
N VAL A 277 0.87 -6.73 13.34
CA VAL A 277 1.08 -6.85 14.80
C VAL A 277 0.06 -6.04 15.61
N ASP A 278 -0.45 -4.95 15.04
CA ASP A 278 -1.33 -4.02 15.74
C ASP A 278 -2.78 -4.13 15.28
N ILE A 279 -3.69 -3.97 16.25
CA ILE A 279 -5.10 -3.70 15.96
C ILE A 279 -5.15 -2.28 15.37
N TYR A 280 -5.53 -2.17 14.10
CA TYR A 280 -5.65 -0.87 13.45
C TYR A 280 -6.82 -0.08 14.06
N LYS A 281 -6.52 1.13 14.54
CA LYS A 281 -7.45 2.03 15.23
C LYS A 281 -7.45 3.40 14.54
N PRO A 282 -8.05 3.53 13.35
CA PRO A 282 -8.11 4.83 12.71
C PRO A 282 -8.98 5.77 13.54
N GLU A 283 -8.62 7.05 13.60
CA GLU A 283 -9.31 8.03 14.45
C GLU A 283 -10.82 8.09 14.17
N TYR A 284 -11.23 7.89 12.92
CA TYR A 284 -12.64 7.86 12.50
C TYR A 284 -13.40 6.58 12.89
N LEU A 285 -12.74 5.57 13.49
CA LEU A 285 -13.37 4.39 14.09
C LEU A 285 -13.16 4.31 15.61
N THR A 286 -12.49 5.29 16.23
CA THR A 286 -12.31 5.34 17.68
C THR A 286 -13.30 6.31 18.32
N TYR A 287 -14.16 5.80 19.21
CA TYR A 287 -14.94 6.65 20.10
C TYR A 287 -13.97 7.40 21.03
N ARG A 288 -14.04 8.73 21.02
CA ARG A 288 -13.36 9.62 21.98
C ARG A 288 -14.32 10.01 23.09
#